data_AF-A0A964XA26-F1
#
_entry.id   AF-A0A964XA26-F1
#
_cell.length_a   1.000
_cell.length_b   1.000
_cell.length_c   1.000
_cell.angle_alpha   90.00
_cell.angle_beta   90.00
_cell.angle_gamma   90.00
#
_symmetry.space_group_name_H-M   'P 1'
#
loop_
_entity.id
_entity.type
_entity.pdbx_description
1 polymer ?
#
loop_
_entity_poly.entity_id
_entity_poly.type
_entity_poly.pdbx_seq_one_letter_code
_entity_poly.pdbx_strand_id
1 'polypeptide(L)' 'TRLAPDRLILPHPRLHERGFVLVPLMDVAPDWRHPVLGQTVRQMHAALDPADLSEIHPVAD' A
#
# COMPACT_ATOMS: atom_id res chain seq x y z
N THR A 1 -23.98 7.74 -1.50
CA THR A 1 -22.95 7.17 -0.61
C THR A 1 -22.63 5.76 -1.07
N ARG A 2 -21.34 5.41 -1.20
CA ARG A 2 -20.93 4.06 -1.64
C ARG A 2 -21.15 3.09 -0.47
N LEU A 3 -21.86 1.98 -0.70
CA LEU A 3 -22.07 0.94 0.31
C LEU A 3 -20.72 0.29 0.65
N ALA A 4 -20.41 0.19 1.94
CA ALA A 4 -19.28 -0.60 2.43
C ALA A 4 -19.70 -2.08 2.52
N PRO A 5 -18.78 -3.04 2.36
CA PRO A 5 -19.11 -4.46 2.52
C PRO A 5 -19.53 -4.79 3.96
N ASP A 6 -20.48 -5.70 4.13
CA ASP A 6 -20.98 -6.14 5.45
C ASP A 6 -19.96 -6.96 6.25
N ARG A 7 -18.84 -7.33 5.63
CA ARG A 7 -17.76 -8.10 6.24
C ARG A 7 -16.43 -7.38 6.06
N LEU A 8 -15.59 -7.50 7.08
CA LEU A 8 -14.22 -7.01 7.04
C LEU A 8 -13.41 -7.77 5.98
N ILE A 9 -12.68 -7.03 5.16
CA ILE A 9 -11.78 -7.59 4.14
C ILE A 9 -10.36 -7.23 4.53
N LEU A 10 -9.55 -8.24 4.87
CA LEU A 10 -8.14 -8.08 5.17
C LEU A 10 -7.28 -9.03 4.32
N PRO A 11 -6.11 -8.57 3.84
CA PRO A 11 -5.74 -7.16 3.70
C PRO A 11 -6.69 -6.43 2.74
N HIS A 12 -6.71 -5.09 2.76
CA HIS A 12 -7.55 -4.34 1.82
C HIS A 12 -7.21 -4.74 0.36
N PRO A 13 -8.19 -5.06 -0.51
CA PRO A 13 -7.92 -5.68 -1.82
C PRO A 13 -6.93 -4.91 -2.70
N ARG A 14 -6.97 -3.57 -2.61
CA ARG A 14 -6.12 -2.64 -3.38
C ARG A 14 -5.01 -2.00 -2.56
N LEU A 15 -4.60 -2.61 -1.43
CA LEU A 15 -3.50 -2.09 -0.61
C LEU A 15 -2.21 -1.94 -1.43
N HIS A 16 -1.90 -2.94 -2.23
CA HIS A 16 -0.68 -3.05 -3.03
C HIS A 16 -0.58 -2.05 -4.19
N GLU A 17 -1.67 -1.33 -4.49
CA GLU A 17 -1.72 -0.31 -5.56
C GLU A 17 -1.60 1.11 -5.00
N ARG A 18 -1.54 1.28 -3.67
CA ARG A 18 -1.65 2.60 -3.05
C ARG A 18 -0.30 3.04 -2.52
N GLY A 19 0.35 3.96 -3.23
CA GLY A 19 1.62 4.52 -2.81
C GLY A 19 1.57 5.15 -1.42
N PHE A 20 0.52 5.90 -1.06
CA PHE A 20 0.39 6.50 0.28
C PHE A 20 0.28 5.47 1.43
N VAL A 21 0.05 4.19 1.10
CA VAL A 21 0.14 3.08 2.06
C VAL A 21 1.52 2.45 2.02
N LEU A 22 2.02 2.16 0.82
CA LEU A 22 3.27 1.44 0.62
C LEU A 22 4.52 2.27 0.96
N VAL A 23 4.52 3.58 0.72
CA VAL A 23 5.64 4.48 1.04
C VAL A 23 5.89 4.51 2.55
N PRO A 24 4.92 4.85 3.43
CA PRO A 24 5.14 4.75 4.88
C PRO A 24 5.44 3.32 5.35
N LEU A 25 4.84 2.31 4.72
CA LEU A 25 5.07 0.91 5.10
C LEU A 25 6.48 0.43 4.75
N MET A 26 7.10 1.01 3.70
CA MET A 26 8.50 0.76 3.36
C MET A 26 9.46 1.22 4.46
N ASP A 27 9.14 2.29 5.17
CA ASP A 27 9.96 2.81 6.27
C ASP A 27 9.89 1.91 7.52
N VAL A 28 8.73 1.27 7.75
CA VAL A 28 8.46 0.51 8.98
C VAL A 28 8.73 -1.00 8.81
N ALA A 29 8.34 -1.60 7.68
CA ALA A 29 8.36 -3.05 7.48
C ALA A 29 8.56 -3.47 6.01
N PRO A 30 9.71 -3.14 5.38
CA PRO A 30 9.92 -3.35 3.94
C PRO A 30 9.87 -4.83 3.51
N ASP A 31 10.17 -5.75 4.43
CA ASP A 31 10.22 -7.20 4.16
C ASP A 31 8.94 -7.94 4.59
N TRP A 32 7.92 -7.23 5.11
CA TRP A 32 6.61 -7.83 5.37
C TRP A 32 6.04 -8.39 4.07
N ARG A 33 5.50 -9.61 4.13
CA ARG A 33 4.94 -10.31 2.97
C ARG A 33 3.43 -10.22 2.96
N HIS A 34 2.88 -9.75 1.85
CA HIS A 34 1.44 -9.71 1.64
C HIS A 34 0.89 -11.15 1.64
N PRO A 35 -0.06 -11.48 2.54
CA PRO A 35 -0.48 -12.87 2.77
C PRO A 35 -1.15 -13.53 1.55
N VAL A 36 -1.71 -12.72 0.64
CA VAL A 36 -2.37 -13.20 -0.59
C VAL A 36 -1.44 -13.17 -1.81
N LEU A 37 -0.53 -12.20 -1.91
CA LEU A 37 0.29 -12.00 -3.10
C LEU A 37 1.67 -12.68 -2.98
N GLY A 38 2.10 -12.99 -1.76
CA GLY A 38 3.45 -13.51 -1.47
C GLY A 38 4.58 -12.48 -1.65
N GLN A 39 4.26 -11.28 -2.12
CA GLN A 39 5.21 -10.20 -2.38
C GLN A 39 5.57 -9.44 -1.12
N THR A 40 6.82 -8.99 -1.01
CA THR A 40 7.24 -8.07 0.05
C THR A 40 6.72 -6.65 -0.23
N VAL A 41 6.68 -5.80 0.80
CA VAL A 41 6.38 -4.36 0.62
C VAL A 41 7.34 -3.73 -0.38
N ARG A 42 8.63 -4.09 -0.34
CA ARG A 42 9.63 -3.66 -1.33
C ARG A 42 9.25 -4.02 -2.76
N GLN A 43 8.76 -5.23 -2.98
CA GLN A 43 8.33 -5.69 -4.31
C GLN A 43 7.06 -4.95 -4.77
N MET A 44 6.08 -4.78 -3.89
CA MET A 44 4.85 -4.03 -4.22
C MET A 44 5.14 -2.56 -4.48
N HIS A 45 5.98 -1.92 -3.67
CA HIS A 45 6.39 -0.53 -3.85
C HIS A 45 7.12 -0.33 -5.19
N ALA A 46 8.03 -1.24 -5.56
CA ALA A 46 8.74 -1.17 -6.84
C ALA A 46 7.83 -1.37 -8.07
N ALA A 47 6.62 -1.90 -7.88
CA ALA A 47 5.64 -2.12 -8.95
C ALA A 47 4.63 -0.96 -9.10
N LEU A 48 4.72 0.09 -8.28
CA LEU A 48 3.85 1.26 -8.37
C LEU A 48 4.14 2.09 -9.63
N ASP A 49 3.11 2.78 -10.11
CA ASP A 49 3.27 3.80 -11.15
C ASP A 49 4.13 4.96 -10.59
N PRO A 50 5.18 5.40 -11.30
CA PRO A 50 5.94 6.59 -10.90
C PRO A 50 5.09 7.83 -10.63
N ALA A 51 3.96 7.99 -11.33
CA ALA A 51 3.02 9.08 -11.12
C ALA A 51 2.31 8.99 -9.75
N ASP A 52 2.08 7.78 -9.23
CA ASP A 52 1.51 7.62 -7.88
C ASP A 52 2.52 7.96 -6.78
N LEU A 53 3.82 7.82 -7.07
CA LEU A 53 4.89 8.14 -6.13
C LEU A 53 5.18 9.64 -6.06
N SER A 54 5.06 10.37 -7.18
CA SER A 54 5.37 11.80 -7.23
C SER A 54 4.47 12.66 -6.36
N GLU A 55 3.26 12.18 -6.07
CA GLU A 55 2.25 12.89 -5.26
C GLU A 55 2.41 12.66 -3.75
N ILE A 56 3.35 11.81 -3.33
CA ILE A 56 3.51 11.44 -1.92
C ILE A 56 4.61 12.28 -1.29
N HIS A 57 4.19 13.14 -0.36
CA HIS A 57 5.09 14.01 0.36
C HIS A 57 4.95 13.81 1.88
N PRO A 58 6.06 13.90 2.64
CA PRO A 58 6.00 13.99 4.09
C PRO A 58 5.10 15.16 4.50
N VAL A 59 4.28 14.95 5.54
CA VAL A 59 3.53 16.03 6.17
C VAL A 59 4.55 16.91 6.90
N ALA A 60 4.55 18.22 6.60
CA ALA A 60 5.38 19.18 7.33
C ALA A 60 4.87 19.32 8.78
N ASP A 61 5.80 19.51 9.72
CA ASP A 61 5.52 19.76 11.14
C ASP A 61 4.73 21.04 11.38
#